data_AF-A0A2G2C457-F1
#
_entry.id   AF-A0A2G2C457-F1
#
_cell.length_a   1.000
_cell.length_b   1.000
_cell.length_c   1.000
_cell.angle_alpha   90.00
_cell.angle_beta   90.00
_cell.angle_gamma   90.00
#
_symmetry.space_group_name_H-M   'P 1'
#
loop_
_entity.id
_entity.type
_entity.pdbx_description
1 polymer ?
#
loop_
_entity_poly.entity_id
_entity_poly.type
_entity_poly.pdbx_seq_one_letter_code
_entity_poly.pdbx_strand_id
1 'polypeptide(L)'
;MAPQRPKGAGALDIPPALSPAPVPPRSTELYAALDLGTNSCRMLIAQPKGSGFHVVDSFSKSVQLGAGLEKTGRLSRGSMTRTIQALRICQQKLRRNKVRRMRLVATEACRRAENGAEFMQRIQRETGLRLEIIKPEEEAQLAVISCAPLVNRKTHSLLVVDIGGG
;
A
#
# COMPACT_ATOMS: atom_id res chain seq x y z
N MET A 1 24.35 -26.13 37.00
CA MET A 1 25.37 -25.25 36.40
C MET A 1 24.79 -24.69 35.11
N ALA A 2 24.28 -23.44 35.13
CA ALA A 2 23.60 -22.83 33.98
C ALA A 2 24.64 -22.20 33.02
N PRO A 3 24.44 -22.27 31.69
CA PRO A 3 25.40 -21.72 30.73
C PRO A 3 25.39 -20.20 30.73
N GLN A 4 26.57 -19.59 30.69
CA GLN A 4 26.76 -18.14 30.60
C GLN A 4 26.49 -17.64 29.18
N ARG A 5 25.82 -16.48 29.09
CA ARG A 5 25.54 -15.73 27.86
C ARG A 5 26.84 -15.11 27.31
N PRO A 6 27.15 -15.20 26.01
CA PRO A 6 28.34 -14.55 25.45
C PRO A 6 28.18 -13.02 25.45
N LYS A 7 29.31 -12.33 25.69
CA LYS A 7 29.43 -10.86 25.69
C LYS A 7 29.13 -10.31 24.28
N GLY A 8 28.35 -9.23 24.25
CA GLY A 8 27.85 -8.61 23.02
C GLY A 8 28.96 -8.24 22.04
N ALA A 9 28.71 -8.56 20.77
CA ALA A 9 29.44 -8.00 19.65
C ALA A 9 29.14 -6.49 19.56
N GLY A 10 30.18 -5.70 19.36
CA GLY A 10 30.17 -4.24 19.41
C GLY A 10 29.10 -3.62 18.51
N ALA A 11 28.46 -2.59 19.04
CA ALA A 11 27.67 -1.65 18.27
C ALA A 11 28.59 -1.01 17.21
N LEU A 12 28.28 -1.21 15.93
CA LEU A 12 28.84 -0.40 14.87
C LEU A 12 28.28 1.01 15.03
N ASP A 13 29.15 1.99 15.21
CA ASP A 13 28.82 3.41 15.25
C ASP A 13 28.29 3.85 13.88
N ILE A 14 26.98 3.76 13.68
CA ILE A 14 26.29 4.39 12.55
C ILE A 14 25.97 5.83 12.97
N PRO A 15 26.54 6.86 12.34
CA PRO A 15 26.17 8.24 12.66
C PRO A 15 24.67 8.44 12.35
N PRO A 16 23.92 9.18 13.18
CA PRO A 16 22.52 9.40 12.94
C PRO A 16 22.37 10.35 11.74
N ALA A 17 22.13 9.79 10.56
CA ALA A 17 21.53 10.54 9.47
C ALA A 17 20.06 10.79 9.84
N LEU A 18 19.82 11.72 10.76
CA LEU A 18 18.52 12.35 10.93
C LEU A 18 18.30 13.21 9.68
N SER A 19 17.62 12.63 8.69
CA SER A 19 16.94 13.41 7.67
C SER A 19 16.19 14.57 8.33
N PRO A 20 16.23 15.79 7.78
CA PRO A 20 15.50 16.91 8.36
C PRO A 20 14.03 16.51 8.52
N ALA A 21 13.46 16.87 9.66
CA ALA A 21 12.05 16.63 9.96
C ALA A 21 11.18 17.10 8.78
N PRO A 22 10.13 16.35 8.40
CA PRO A 22 9.27 16.73 7.30
C PRO A 22 8.78 18.16 7.51
N VAL A 23 9.04 19.04 6.54
CA VAL A 23 8.50 20.40 6.53
C VAL A 23 7.00 20.30 6.77
N PRO A 24 6.43 21.02 7.77
CA PRO A 24 5.01 20.95 8.04
C PRO A 24 4.26 21.30 6.76
N PRO A 25 3.33 20.44 6.30
CA PRO A 25 2.68 20.63 5.02
C PRO A 25 1.94 21.98 5.06
N ARG A 26 2.23 22.84 4.07
CA ARG A 26 1.39 24.01 3.80
C ARG A 26 -0.05 23.48 3.68
N SER A 27 -0.95 24.08 4.44
CA SER A 27 -2.25 23.57 4.90
C SER A 27 -3.33 23.29 3.83
N THR A 28 -2.94 22.87 2.62
CA THR A 28 -3.83 22.51 1.49
C THR A 28 -3.35 21.29 0.70
N GLU A 29 -2.19 20.71 1.03
CA GLU A 29 -1.64 19.60 0.24
C GLU A 29 -2.39 18.28 0.50
N LEU A 30 -2.95 17.70 -0.57
CA LEU A 30 -3.62 16.40 -0.54
C LEU A 30 -2.67 15.29 -0.97
N TYR A 31 -2.74 14.18 -0.23
CA TYR A 31 -2.07 12.93 -0.50
C TYR A 31 -3.11 11.89 -0.90
N ALA A 32 -2.76 10.98 -1.80
CA ALA A 32 -3.57 9.80 -2.06
C ALA A 32 -2.76 8.51 -1.99
N ALA A 33 -3.40 7.47 -1.47
CA ALA A 33 -2.92 6.10 -1.55
C ALA A 33 -3.98 5.26 -2.25
N LEU A 34 -3.56 4.42 -3.20
CA LEU A 34 -4.41 3.40 -3.81
C LEU A 34 -3.73 2.05 -3.62
N ASP A 35 -4.49 1.09 -3.13
CA ASP A 35 -4.07 -0.30 -2.97
C ASP A 35 -4.98 -1.20 -3.83
N LEU A 36 -4.36 -1.94 -4.74
CA LEU A 36 -4.99 -2.96 -5.56
C LEU A 36 -4.53 -4.35 -5.11
N GLY A 37 -5.32 -4.94 -4.22
CA GLY A 37 -5.09 -6.29 -3.72
C GLY A 37 -5.88 -7.38 -4.48
N THR A 38 -5.80 -8.60 -3.94
CA THR A 38 -6.42 -9.79 -4.51
C THR A 38 -7.95 -9.70 -4.54
N ASN A 39 -8.57 -9.19 -3.47
CA ASN A 39 -10.02 -9.09 -3.37
C ASN A 39 -10.55 -7.67 -3.63
N SER A 40 -9.84 -6.66 -3.13
CA SER A 40 -10.36 -5.29 -3.05
C SER A 40 -9.44 -4.28 -3.73
N CYS A 41 -10.05 -3.25 -4.30
CA CYS A 41 -9.38 -2.01 -4.66
C CYS A 41 -9.83 -0.91 -3.69
N ARG A 42 -8.86 -0.30 -3.01
CA ARG A 42 -9.09 0.73 -2.00
C ARG A 42 -8.30 1.98 -2.35
N MET A 43 -8.88 3.15 -2.10
CA MET A 43 -8.21 4.43 -2.25
C MET A 43 -8.60 5.37 -1.11
N LEU A 44 -7.63 6.10 -0.58
CA LEU A 44 -7.82 7.21 0.35
C LEU A 44 -7.20 8.47 -0.22
N ILE A 45 -7.90 9.60 -0.10
CA ILE A 45 -7.38 10.95 -0.32
C ILE A 45 -7.47 11.66 1.02
N ALA A 46 -6.34 12.16 1.51
CA ALA A 46 -6.27 12.74 2.82
C ALA A 46 -5.36 13.97 2.90
N GLN A 47 -5.69 14.84 3.83
CA GLN A 47 -4.92 16.02 4.18
C GLN A 47 -4.20 15.79 5.51
N PRO A 48 -2.91 16.11 5.65
CA PRO A 48 -2.23 16.05 6.94
C PRO A 48 -2.87 17.04 7.93
N LYS A 49 -3.13 16.58 9.15
CA LYS A 49 -3.71 17.41 10.22
C LYS A 49 -3.10 17.00 11.56
N GLY A 50 -2.23 17.86 12.10
CA GLY A 50 -1.48 17.56 13.31
C GLY A 50 -0.60 16.32 13.14
N SER A 51 -0.76 15.34 14.04
CA SER A 51 -0.06 14.04 13.99
C SER A 51 -0.74 12.99 13.11
N GLY A 52 -1.84 13.32 12.43
CA GLY A 52 -2.63 12.37 11.65
C GLY A 52 -3.10 12.94 10.31
N PHE A 53 -4.18 12.36 9.81
CA PHE A 53 -4.77 12.70 8.53
C PHE A 53 -6.27 12.95 8.66
N HIS A 54 -6.76 13.99 7.98
CA HIS A 54 -8.17 14.18 7.72
C HIS A 54 -8.51 13.57 6.36
N VAL A 55 -9.38 12.56 6.34
CA VAL A 55 -9.82 11.92 5.10
C VAL A 55 -10.78 12.85 4.36
N VAL A 56 -10.41 13.19 3.13
CA VAL A 56 -11.18 14.09 2.24
C VAL A 56 -12.07 13.29 1.30
N ASP A 57 -11.59 12.15 0.81
CA ASP A 57 -12.36 11.26 -0.05
C ASP A 57 -11.85 9.83 0.10
N SER A 58 -12.72 8.86 -0.13
CA SER A 58 -12.37 7.44 -0.10
C SER A 58 -13.10 6.67 -1.19
N PHE A 59 -12.55 5.50 -1.50
CA PHE A 59 -13.16 4.53 -2.37
C PHE A 59 -12.78 3.12 -1.90
N SER A 60 -13.74 2.21 -1.92
CA SER A 60 -13.51 0.80 -1.67
C SER A 60 -14.48 -0.01 -2.52
N LYS A 61 -13.95 -1.00 -3.26
CA LYS A 61 -14.75 -1.91 -4.06
C LYS A 61 -14.14 -3.30 -4.06
N SER A 62 -14.96 -4.32 -3.84
CA SER A 62 -14.56 -5.71 -4.13
C SER A 62 -14.49 -5.89 -5.64
N VAL A 63 -13.30 -6.22 -6.13
CA VAL A 63 -13.01 -6.46 -7.55
C VAL A 63 -12.74 -7.93 -7.84
N GLN A 64 -12.37 -8.70 -6.80
CA GLN A 64 -12.02 -10.12 -6.86
C GLN A 64 -11.00 -10.38 -7.98
N LEU A 65 -9.90 -9.63 -7.95
CA LEU A 65 -8.87 -9.67 -8.98
C LEU A 65 -8.25 -11.06 -9.08
N GLY A 66 -7.94 -11.68 -7.94
CA GLY A 66 -7.35 -13.02 -7.86
C GLY A 66 -8.35 -14.17 -8.01
N ALA A 67 -9.60 -13.91 -8.38
CA ALA A 67 -10.58 -14.99 -8.59
C ALA A 67 -10.11 -15.95 -9.69
N GLY A 68 -9.90 -17.22 -9.30
CA GLY A 68 -9.41 -18.28 -10.19
C GLY A 68 -7.88 -18.34 -10.37
N LEU A 69 -7.14 -17.40 -9.77
CA LEU A 69 -5.69 -17.28 -9.94
C LEU A 69 -4.94 -18.54 -9.49
N GLU A 70 -5.32 -19.13 -8.34
CA GLU A 70 -4.74 -20.39 -7.83
C GLU A 70 -4.83 -21.55 -8.83
N LYS A 71 -5.90 -21.59 -9.61
CA LYS A 71 -6.16 -22.69 -10.53
C LYS A 71 -5.54 -22.49 -11.89
N THR A 72 -5.46 -21.23 -12.36
CA THR A 72 -5.10 -20.91 -13.74
C THR A 72 -3.74 -20.26 -13.89
N GLY A 73 -3.15 -19.73 -12.80
CA GLY A 73 -1.98 -18.86 -12.86
C GLY A 73 -2.23 -17.49 -13.49
N ARG A 74 -3.48 -17.16 -13.85
CA ARG A 74 -3.82 -15.99 -14.67
C ARG A 74 -5.03 -15.21 -14.15
N LEU A 75 -4.96 -13.89 -14.29
CA LEU A 75 -6.08 -12.99 -14.03
C LEU A 75 -7.18 -13.20 -15.07
N SER A 76 -8.41 -13.44 -14.62
CA SER A 76 -9.56 -13.62 -15.52
C SER A 76 -9.92 -12.32 -16.23
N ARG A 77 -10.42 -12.42 -17.47
CA ARG A 77 -10.91 -11.25 -18.23
C ARG A 77 -11.99 -10.48 -17.47
N GLY A 78 -12.90 -11.18 -16.79
CA GLY A 78 -13.96 -10.56 -15.99
C GLY A 78 -13.39 -9.75 -14.82
N SER A 79 -12.46 -10.32 -14.07
CA SER A 79 -11.78 -9.65 -12.95
C SER A 79 -10.99 -8.43 -13.38
N MET A 80 -10.24 -8.52 -14.49
CA MET A 80 -9.52 -7.39 -15.07
C MET A 80 -10.46 -6.25 -15.48
N THR A 81 -11.54 -6.55 -16.19
CA THR A 81 -12.52 -5.55 -16.62
C THR A 81 -13.19 -4.86 -15.42
N ARG A 82 -13.64 -5.62 -14.41
CA ARG A 82 -14.21 -5.03 -13.17
C ARG A 82 -13.24 -4.11 -12.46
N THR A 83 -11.97 -4.52 -12.40
CA THR A 83 -10.90 -3.74 -11.76
C THR A 83 -10.63 -2.44 -12.51
N ILE A 84 -10.55 -2.47 -13.84
CA ILE A 84 -10.37 -1.26 -14.65
C ILE A 84 -11.53 -0.27 -14.42
N GLN A 85 -12.78 -0.74 -14.32
CA GLN A 85 -13.91 0.15 -14.01
C GLN A 85 -13.79 0.77 -12.61
N ALA A 86 -13.29 0.03 -11.62
CA ALA A 86 -13.02 0.59 -10.30
C ALA A 86 -11.93 1.67 -10.35
N LEU A 87 -10.84 1.40 -11.08
CA LEU A 87 -9.72 2.33 -11.24
C LEU A 87 -10.10 3.61 -12.01
N ARG A 88 -11.05 3.55 -12.95
CA ARG A 88 -11.62 4.76 -13.59
C ARG A 88 -12.29 5.68 -12.58
N ILE A 89 -13.02 5.13 -11.61
CA ILE A 89 -13.63 5.91 -10.52
C ILE A 89 -12.55 6.54 -9.64
N CYS A 90 -11.51 5.77 -9.28
CA CYS A 90 -10.36 6.29 -8.55
C CYS A 90 -9.68 7.46 -9.30
N GLN A 91 -9.45 7.31 -10.60
CA GLN A 91 -8.86 8.36 -11.43
C GLN A 91 -9.71 9.64 -11.44
N GLN A 92 -11.03 9.50 -11.55
CA GLN A 92 -11.95 10.65 -11.52
C GLN A 92 -11.87 11.37 -10.17
N LYS A 93 -11.83 10.63 -9.06
CA LYS A 93 -11.67 11.19 -7.71
C LYS A 93 -10.32 11.90 -7.54
N LEU A 94 -9.23 11.31 -8.02
CA LEU A 94 -7.89 11.94 -7.99
C LEU A 94 -7.88 13.25 -8.77
N ARG A 95 -8.46 13.26 -9.98
CA ARG A 95 -8.57 14.47 -10.82
C ARG A 95 -9.44 15.55 -10.18
N ARG A 96 -10.62 15.17 -9.67
CA ARG A 96 -11.57 16.08 -9.01
C ARG A 96 -10.93 16.80 -7.83
N ASN A 97 -10.17 16.07 -7.02
CA ASN A 97 -9.48 16.60 -5.85
C ASN A 97 -8.12 17.24 -6.19
N LYS A 98 -7.70 17.24 -7.46
CA LYS A 98 -6.40 17.81 -7.91
C LYS A 98 -5.21 17.26 -7.13
N VAL A 99 -5.24 15.98 -6.77
CA VAL A 99 -4.17 15.35 -5.99
C VAL A 99 -2.88 15.32 -6.82
N ARG A 100 -1.79 15.86 -6.27
CA ARG A 100 -0.47 15.86 -6.91
C ARG A 100 0.49 14.82 -6.32
N ARG A 101 0.29 14.44 -5.06
CA ARG A 101 1.11 13.44 -4.36
C ARG A 101 0.31 12.18 -4.18
N MET A 102 0.69 11.12 -4.87
CA MET A 102 0.00 9.84 -4.77
C MET A 102 0.95 8.68 -4.87
N ARG A 103 0.61 7.59 -4.19
CA ARG A 103 1.26 6.29 -4.35
C ARG A 103 0.19 5.25 -4.66
N LEU A 104 0.34 4.58 -5.80
CA LEU A 104 -0.64 3.62 -6.30
C LEU A 104 0.05 2.27 -6.42
N VAL A 105 -0.35 1.30 -5.58
CA VAL A 105 0.32 0.00 -5.50
C VAL A 105 -0.64 -1.11 -5.93
N ALA A 106 -0.06 -2.18 -6.48
CA ALA A 106 -0.71 -3.45 -6.68
C ALA A 106 0.09 -4.53 -5.95
N THR A 107 -0.60 -5.51 -5.37
CA THR A 107 0.04 -6.50 -4.50
C THR A 107 -0.06 -7.91 -5.08
N GLU A 108 -0.44 -8.87 -4.25
CA GLU A 108 -0.29 -10.31 -4.41
C GLU A 108 -0.85 -10.86 -5.72
N ALA A 109 -2.10 -10.54 -6.09
CA ALA A 109 -2.69 -11.02 -7.34
C ALA A 109 -1.92 -10.58 -8.60
N CYS A 110 -1.48 -9.32 -8.67
CA CYS A 110 -0.70 -8.83 -9.81
C CYS A 110 0.73 -9.40 -9.82
N ARG A 111 1.31 -9.62 -8.64
CA ARG A 111 2.65 -10.20 -8.48
C ARG A 111 2.71 -11.67 -8.90
N ARG A 112 1.67 -12.45 -8.59
CA ARG A 112 1.62 -13.89 -8.87
C ARG A 112 1.16 -14.25 -10.27
N ALA A 113 0.31 -13.44 -10.88
CA ALA A 113 -0.26 -13.77 -12.18
C ALA A 113 0.75 -13.68 -13.32
N GLU A 114 0.77 -14.69 -14.19
CA GLU A 114 1.59 -14.70 -15.40
C GLU A 114 1.32 -13.49 -16.32
N ASN A 115 0.07 -13.05 -16.37
CA ASN A 115 -0.37 -11.88 -17.13
C ASN A 115 -0.47 -10.60 -16.28
N GLY A 116 0.17 -10.57 -15.11
CA GLY A 116 0.21 -9.40 -14.23
C GLY A 116 0.81 -8.17 -14.92
N ALA A 117 1.98 -8.30 -15.54
CA ALA A 117 2.63 -7.20 -16.25
C ALA A 117 1.80 -6.64 -17.42
N GLU A 118 1.16 -7.52 -18.20
CA GLU A 118 0.23 -7.14 -19.27
C GLU A 118 -0.95 -6.33 -18.71
N PHE A 119 -1.51 -6.79 -17.59
CA PHE A 119 -2.61 -6.11 -16.92
C PHE A 119 -2.22 -4.72 -16.41
N MET A 120 -0.99 -4.55 -15.87
CA MET A 120 -0.49 -3.24 -15.45
C MET A 120 -0.38 -2.25 -16.63
N GLN A 121 0.12 -2.72 -17.78
CA GLN A 121 0.15 -1.90 -18.99
C GLN A 121 -1.26 -1.51 -19.45
N ARG A 122 -2.21 -2.45 -19.36
CA ARG A 122 -3.61 -2.20 -19.70
C ARG A 122 -4.25 -1.16 -18.78
N ILE A 123 -3.99 -1.22 -17.47
CA ILE A 123 -4.43 -0.21 -16.49
C ILE A 123 -3.93 1.18 -16.91
N GLN A 124 -2.64 1.29 -17.21
CA GLN A 124 -2.04 2.56 -17.63
C GLN A 124 -2.68 3.09 -18.91
N ARG A 125 -2.87 2.25 -19.93
CA ARG A 125 -3.51 2.65 -21.20
C ARG A 125 -4.95 3.10 -21.01
N GLU A 126 -5.74 2.38 -20.21
CA GLU A 126 -7.19 2.61 -20.11
C GLU A 126 -7.61 3.65 -19.07
N THR A 127 -6.74 3.96 -18.10
CA THR A 127 -7.05 4.88 -16.99
C THR A 127 -6.07 6.03 -16.84
N GLY A 128 -4.86 5.89 -17.39
CA GLY A 128 -3.75 6.81 -17.15
C GLY A 128 -3.05 6.64 -15.80
N LEU A 129 -3.54 5.75 -14.92
CA LEU A 129 -2.92 5.48 -13.63
C LEU A 129 -1.69 4.57 -13.81
N ARG A 130 -0.58 4.96 -13.19
CA ARG A 130 0.63 4.14 -13.11
C ARG A 130 0.68 3.52 -11.73
N LEU A 131 0.41 2.22 -11.65
CA LEU A 131 0.55 1.44 -10.43
C LEU A 131 1.90 0.73 -10.44
N GLU A 132 2.50 0.55 -9.27
CA GLU A 132 3.70 -0.27 -9.08
C GLU A 132 3.33 -1.59 -8.38
N ILE A 133 3.96 -2.69 -8.79
CA ILE A 133 3.83 -3.95 -8.05
C ILE A 133 4.88 -3.94 -6.95
N ILE A 134 4.44 -3.99 -5.69
CA ILE A 134 5.34 -4.00 -4.53
C ILE A 134 5.68 -5.42 -4.09
N LYS A 135 6.84 -5.55 -3.44
CA LYS A 135 7.32 -6.81 -2.87
C LYS A 135 6.56 -7.14 -1.57
N PRO A 136 6.43 -8.42 -1.19
CA PRO A 136 5.80 -8.82 0.07
C PRO A 136 6.40 -8.12 1.30
N GLU A 137 7.72 -7.91 1.32
CA GLU A 137 8.41 -7.26 2.45
C GLU A 137 8.00 -5.79 2.57
N GLU A 138 7.82 -5.11 1.45
CA GLU A 138 7.38 -3.72 1.43
C GLU A 138 5.90 -3.59 1.83
N GLU A 139 5.06 -4.51 1.36
CA GLU A 139 3.65 -4.62 1.78
C GLU A 139 3.55 -4.79 3.31
N ALA A 140 4.33 -5.71 3.87
CA ALA A 140 4.40 -5.94 5.32
C ALA A 140 4.93 -4.72 6.09
N GLN A 141 5.98 -4.05 5.59
CA GLN A 141 6.49 -2.82 6.20
C GLN A 141 5.44 -1.71 6.24
N LEU A 142 4.71 -1.50 5.13
CA LEU A 142 3.65 -0.51 5.05
C LEU A 142 2.50 -0.84 6.02
N ALA A 143 2.13 -2.11 6.14
CA ALA A 143 1.13 -2.57 7.11
C ALA A 143 1.56 -2.24 8.55
N VAL A 144 2.81 -2.55 8.93
CA VAL A 144 3.35 -2.24 10.27
C VAL A 144 3.38 -0.74 10.54
N ILE A 145 3.86 0.06 9.58
CA ILE A 145 3.89 1.53 9.69
C ILE A 145 2.47 2.08 9.91
N SER A 146 1.49 1.53 9.19
CA SER A 146 0.09 1.97 9.31
C SER A 146 -0.51 1.73 10.70
N CYS A 147 -0.04 0.70 11.40
CA CYS A 147 -0.46 0.39 12.77
C CYS A 147 0.22 1.26 13.82
N ALA A 148 1.37 1.89 13.52
CA ALA A 148 2.18 2.60 14.51
C ALA A 148 1.39 3.65 15.35
N PRO A 149 0.46 4.45 14.78
CA PRO A 149 -0.35 5.40 15.56
C PRO A 149 -1.29 4.75 16.58
N LEU A 150 -1.59 3.44 16.44
CA LEU A 150 -2.49 2.69 17.32
C LEU A 150 -1.75 2.03 18.50
N VAL A 151 -0.42 2.06 18.48
CA VAL A 151 0.41 1.32 19.44
C VAL A 151 0.75 2.21 20.63
N ASN A 152 0.55 1.68 21.84
CA ASN A 152 0.94 2.38 23.06
C ASN A 152 2.47 2.50 23.14
N ARG A 153 2.99 3.66 23.53
CA ARG A 153 4.43 3.90 23.71
C ARG A 153 5.09 2.98 24.74
N LYS A 154 4.33 2.39 25.66
CA LYS A 154 4.81 1.40 26.64
C LYS A 154 4.86 -0.04 26.11
N THR A 155 4.42 -0.28 24.88
CA THR A 155 4.44 -1.61 24.26
C THR A 155 5.88 -2.02 23.93
N HIS A 156 6.36 -3.10 24.54
CA HIS A 156 7.71 -3.63 24.31
C HIS A 156 7.81 -4.53 23.07
N SER A 157 6.73 -5.22 22.71
CA SER A 157 6.67 -6.12 21.56
C SER A 157 5.32 -6.00 20.86
N LEU A 158 5.32 -6.01 19.53
CA LEU A 158 4.13 -5.95 18.69
C LEU A 158 4.23 -7.05 17.62
N LEU A 159 3.15 -7.82 17.46
CA LEU A 159 2.95 -8.71 16.32
C LEU A 159 1.80 -8.16 15.48
N VAL A 160 2.07 -7.91 14.20
CA VAL A 160 1.06 -7.51 13.22
C VAL A 160 0.83 -8.69 12.28
N VAL A 161 -0.44 -9.06 12.09
CA VAL A 161 -0.86 -10.11 11.16
C VAL A 161 -1.83 -9.48 10.17
N ASP A 162 -1.45 -9.42 8.90
CA ASP A 162 -2.33 -9.02 7.80
C ASP A 162 -2.71 -10.27 6.99
N ILE A 163 -4.01 -10.58 6.95
CA ILE A 163 -4.54 -11.76 6.26
C ILE A 163 -5.13 -11.29 4.93
N GLY A 164 -4.35 -11.49 3.87
CA GLY A 164 -4.70 -11.18 2.49
C GLY A 164 -5.67 -12.18 1.84
N GLY A 165 -5.85 -12.03 0.53
CA GLY A 165 -6.77 -12.86 -0.26
C GLY A 165 -6.14 -14.09 -0.92
N GLY A 166 -4.85 -14.32 -0.71
CA GLY A 166 -4.09 -15.44 -1.26
C GLY A 166 -2.77 -15.64 -0.52
#